data_AF-A0A2M8DZE3-F1
#
_entry.id   AF-A0A2M8DZE3-F1
#
_cell.length_a   1.000
_cell.length_b   1.000
_cell.length_c   1.000
_cell.angle_alpha   90.00
_cell.angle_beta   90.00
_cell.angle_gamma   90.00
#
_symmetry.space_group_name_H-M   'P 1'
#
loop_
_entity.id
_entity.type
_entity.pdbx_description
1 polymer ?
#
loop_
_entity_poly.entity_id
_entity_poly.type
_entity_poly.pdbx_seq_one_letter_code
_entity_poly.pdbx_strand_id
1 'polypeptide(L)' 'MKLTQYSDLGLRLLMYLALHKDELLTLRQVSDQFGISKNHLVKISHQLTKTGLIESVQGRNGGVRLARAAETISV' A
#
# COMPACT_ATOMS: atom_id res chain seq x y z
N MET A 1 -10.37 12.95 14.89
CA MET A 1 -9.29 12.06 14.40
C MET A 1 -8.02 12.89 14.23
N LYS A 2 -6.86 12.39 14.68
CA LYS A 2 -5.56 13.06 14.45
C LYS A 2 -4.85 12.30 13.34
N LEU A 3 -4.68 12.93 12.17
CA LEU A 3 -4.00 12.30 11.05
C LEU A 3 -2.50 12.26 11.38
N THR A 4 -1.96 11.08 11.61
CA THR A 4 -0.53 10.88 11.80
C THR A 4 0.15 10.74 10.44
N GLN A 5 1.47 10.99 10.36
CA GLN A 5 2.22 10.69 9.14
C GLN A 5 2.06 9.22 8.71
N TYR A 6 1.90 8.31 9.66
CA TYR A 6 1.66 6.89 9.38
C TYR A 6 0.32 6.67 8.66
N SER A 7 -0.75 7.31 9.14
CA SER A 7 -2.08 7.25 8.52
C SER A 7 -2.11 7.93 7.15
N ASP A 8 -1.45 9.09 7.00
CA ASP A 8 -1.33 9.80 5.72
C ASP A 8 -0.61 8.95 4.66
N LEU A 9 0.53 8.36 5.02
CA LEU A 9 1.28 7.48 4.12
C LEU A 9 0.49 6.19 3.78
N GLY A 10 -0.26 5.65 4.72
CA GLY A 10 -1.18 4.55 4.47
C GLY A 10 -2.25 4.89 3.43
N LEU A 11 -2.88 6.07 3.56
CA LEU A 11 -3.87 6.54 2.60
C LEU A 11 -3.26 6.78 1.22
N ARG A 12 -2.08 7.42 1.16
CA ARG A 12 -1.33 7.60 -0.11
C ARG A 12 -1.02 6.28 -0.79
N LEU A 13 -0.62 5.26 -0.02
CA LEU A 13 -0.37 3.93 -0.55
C LEU A 13 -1.66 3.32 -1.15
N LEU A 14 -2.79 3.41 -0.45
CA LEU A 14 -4.08 2.91 -0.98
C LEU A 14 -4.48 3.62 -2.29
N MET A 15 -4.36 4.94 -2.34
CA MET A 15 -4.65 5.72 -3.56
C MET A 15 -3.71 5.34 -4.71
N TYR A 16 -2.42 5.16 -4.42
CA TYR A 16 -1.45 4.78 -5.43
C TYR A 16 -1.72 3.39 -5.99
N LEU A 17 -2.08 2.42 -5.14
CA LEU A 17 -2.48 1.09 -5.57
C LEU A 17 -3.81 1.12 -6.36
N ALA A 18 -4.74 2.02 -6.03
CA ALA A 18 -5.99 2.20 -6.78
C ALA A 18 -5.74 2.67 -8.22
N LEU A 19 -4.73 3.52 -8.43
CA LEU A 19 -4.31 3.98 -9.76
C LEU A 19 -3.63 2.88 -10.59
N HIS A 20 -3.07 1.84 -9.94
CA HIS A 20 -2.35 0.73 -10.57
C HIS A 20 -3.08 -0.61 -10.35
N LYS A 21 -4.42 -0.60 -10.49
CA LYS A 21 -5.29 -1.75 -10.15
C LYS A 21 -4.93 -3.07 -10.87
N ASP A 22 -4.32 -2.99 -12.04
CA ASP A 22 -3.99 -4.14 -12.89
C ASP A 22 -2.53 -4.61 -12.71
N GLU A 23 -1.80 -4.03 -11.76
CA GLU A 23 -0.37 -4.29 -11.54
C GLU A 23 -0.07 -4.68 -10.08
N LEU A 24 1.00 -5.46 -9.91
CA LEU A 24 1.61 -5.70 -8.60
C LEU A 24 2.76 -4.72 -8.40
N LEU A 25 2.67 -3.88 -7.37
CA LEU A 25 3.71 -2.91 -7.05
C LEU A 25 4.59 -3.42 -5.92
N THR A 26 5.90 -3.44 -6.13
CA THR A 26 6.84 -3.74 -5.05
C THR A 26 6.96 -2.57 -4.08
N LEU A 27 7.23 -2.84 -2.81
CA LEU A 27 7.51 -1.78 -1.84
C LEU A 27 8.76 -0.94 -2.19
N ARG A 28 9.64 -1.45 -3.06
CA ARG A 28 10.76 -0.68 -3.60
C ARG A 28 10.28 0.37 -4.61
N GLN A 29 9.44 -0.02 -5.57
CA GLN A 29 8.86 0.94 -6.52
C GLN A 29 8.08 2.03 -5.78
N VAL A 30 7.28 1.65 -4.79
CA VAL A 30 6.55 2.61 -3.96
C VAL A 30 7.50 3.50 -3.15
N SER A 31 8.58 2.95 -2.57
CA SER A 31 9.55 3.75 -1.81
C SER A 31 10.23 4.80 -2.68
N ASP A 32 10.61 4.41 -3.89
CA ASP A 32 11.30 5.27 -4.84
C ASP A 32 10.35 6.38 -5.34
N GLN A 33 9.09 6.04 -5.61
CA GLN A 33 8.06 7.00 -6.02
C GLN A 33 7.69 8.00 -4.91
N PHE A 34 7.61 7.54 -3.66
CA PHE A 34 7.15 8.36 -2.54
C PHE A 34 8.30 9.12 -1.86
N GLY A 35 9.55 8.80 -2.17
CA GLY A 35 10.73 9.38 -1.52
C GLY A 35 10.83 9.02 -0.02
N ILE A 36 10.32 7.86 0.38
CA ILE A 36 10.30 7.39 1.78
C ILE A 36 11.04 6.06 1.93
N SER A 37 11.56 5.79 3.13
CA SER A 37 12.29 4.54 3.34
C SER A 37 11.40 3.31 3.15
N LYS A 38 11.94 2.29 2.48
CA LYS A 38 11.28 0.98 2.33
C LYS A 38 10.87 0.40 3.69
N ASN A 39 11.67 0.61 4.74
CA ASN A 39 11.37 0.11 6.08
C ASN A 39 10.08 0.71 6.67
N HIS A 40 9.79 1.99 6.42
CA HIS A 40 8.51 2.58 6.80
C HIS A 40 7.35 1.98 6.01
N LEU A 41 7.52 1.81 4.69
CA LEU A 41 6.50 1.20 3.84
C LEU A 41 6.21 -0.25 4.21
N VAL A 42 7.22 -1.03 4.63
CA VAL A 42 7.01 -2.39 5.15
C VAL A 42 6.06 -2.38 6.35
N LYS A 43 6.26 -1.48 7.31
CA LYS A 43 5.39 -1.38 8.50
C LYS A 43 3.96 -0.98 8.13
N ILE A 44 3.80 -0.03 7.21
CA ILE A 44 2.50 0.43 6.73
C ILE A 44 1.79 -0.67 5.95
N SER A 45 2.48 -1.26 4.98
CA SER A 45 1.97 -2.38 4.16
C SER A 45 1.54 -3.55 5.04
N HIS A 46 2.35 -3.95 6.03
CA HIS A 46 1.99 -5.02 6.95
C HIS A 46 0.66 -4.74 7.67
N GLN A 47 0.46 -3.52 8.14
CA GLN A 47 -0.78 -3.13 8.83
C GLN A 47 -1.98 -3.10 7.87
N LEU A 48 -1.80 -2.60 6.65
CA LEU A 48 -2.86 -2.60 5.62
C LEU A 48 -3.22 -4.02 5.17
N THR A 49 -2.25 -4.93 5.10
CA THR A 49 -2.49 -6.35 4.81
C THR A 49 -3.27 -7.00 5.95
N LYS A 50 -2.90 -6.73 7.21
CA LYS A 50 -3.61 -7.25 8.39
C LYS A 50 -5.06 -6.78 8.46
N THR A 51 -5.36 -5.58 7.95
CA THR A 51 -6.72 -5.02 7.89
C THR A 51 -7.49 -5.47 6.65
N GLY A 52 -6.87 -6.23 5.74
CA GLY A 52 -7.50 -6.71 4.52
C GLY A 52 -7.77 -5.62 3.47
N LEU A 53 -7.09 -4.47 3.57
CA LEU A 53 -7.21 -3.39 2.59
C LEU A 53 -6.31 -3.62 1.37
N ILE A 54 -5.16 -4.24 1.59
CA ILE A 54 -4.24 -4.68 0.53
C ILE A 54 -3.93 -6.15 0.70
N GLU A 55 -3.45 -6.78 -0.35
CA GLU A 55 -2.88 -8.12 -0.32
C GLU A 55 -1.43 -8.08 -0.79
N SER A 56 -0.61 -9.01 -0.28
CA SER A 56 0.78 -9.16 -0.69
C SER A 56 0.98 -10.48 -1.41
N VAL A 57 1.56 -10.41 -2.60
CA VAL A 57 1.94 -11.57 -3.42
C VAL A 57 3.43 -11.80 -3.23
N GLN A 58 3.81 -13.02 -2.86
CA GLN A 58 5.20 -13.43 -2.67
C GLN A 58 5.84 -13.88 -4.00
N GLY A 59 7.18 -13.83 -4.07
CA GLY A 59 7.96 -14.31 -5.20
C GLY A 59 8.66 -13.23 -6.02
N ARG A 60 9.36 -13.64 -7.09
CA ARG A 60 10.20 -12.77 -7.93
C ARG A 60 9.42 -11.64 -8.62
N ASN A 61 8.16 -11.91 -8.98
CA ASN A 61 7.22 -10.94 -9.56
C ASN A 61 6.12 -10.56 -8.55
N GLY A 62 6.44 -10.68 -7.25
CA GLY A 62 5.54 -10.35 -6.16
C GLY A 62 5.42 -8.85 -5.94
N GLY A 63 4.61 -8.46 -4.96
CA GLY A 63 4.32 -7.07 -4.67
C GLY A 63 3.12 -6.92 -3.75
N VAL A 64 2.48 -5.76 -3.83
CA VAL A 64 1.22 -5.44 -3.17
C VAL A 64 0.22 -4.87 -4.17
N ARG A 65 -1.07 -5.12 -3.91
CA ARG A 65 -2.21 -4.54 -4.64
C ARG A 65 -3.39 -4.36 -3.67
N LEU A 66 -4.42 -3.64 -4.08
CA LEU A 66 -5.66 -3.58 -3.31
C LEU A 66 -6.30 -4.97 -3.21
N ALA A 67 -6.79 -5.33 -2.03
CA ALA A 67 -7.46 -6.62 -1.82
C ALA A 67 -8.91 -6.63 -2.38
N ARG A 68 -9.47 -5.45 -2.67
CA ARG A 68 -10.81 -5.24 -3.22
C ARG A 68 -10.86 -3.93 -4.01
N ALA A 69 -11.91 -3.73 -4.80
CA ALA A 69 -12.09 -2.52 -5.60
C ALA A 69 -12.06 -1.27 -4.71
N ALA A 70 -11.38 -0.21 -5.16
CA ALA A 70 -11.16 1.02 -4.39
C ALA A 70 -12.48 1.66 -3.91
N GLU A 71 -13.53 1.61 -4.74
CA GLU A 71 -14.89 2.09 -4.43
C GLU A 71 -15.56 1.38 -3.24
N THR A 72 -15.05 0.21 -2.85
CA THR A 72 -15.54 -0.56 -1.69
C THR A 72 -14.72 -0.32 -0.42
N ILE A 73 -13.70 0.53 -0.48
CA ILE A 73 -12.83 0.88 0.64
C ILE A 73 -13.31 2.20 1.25
N SER A 74 -13.84 2.14 2.47
CA SER A 74 -14.12 3.33 3.30
C SER A 74 -13.03 3.52 4.36
N VAL A 75 -12.73 4.77 4.68
CA VAL A 75 -11.75 5.21 5.69
C VAL A 75 -12.43 6.12 6.69
#